data_AF-A0A945CHJ2-F1
#
_entry.id   AF-A0A945CHJ2-F1
#
_cell.length_a   1.000
_cell.length_b   1.000
_cell.length_c   1.000
_cell.angle_alpha   90.00
_cell.angle_beta   90.00
_cell.angle_gamma   90.00
#
_symmetry.space_group_name_H-M   'P 1'
#
loop_
_entity.id
_entity.type
_entity.pdbx_description
1 polymer ?
#
loop_
_entity_poly.entity_id
_entity_poly.type
_entity_poly.pdbx_seq_one_letter_code
_entity_poly.pdbx_strand_id
1 'polypeptide(L)'
;MKHVEQWDFLEVTLEGPGEGNPFLEVEFGARFRFGHRTIDVDGFYDGDGVYKTRFMPDAQGEWSYVTRSNREELDGREGTFVCIAPAEGNRGPVHVERKFHFAYGDGAPYFQFGTTCYAWAHQGDELEELTLKTLAKAPFNKMRMCVFPKHYSYNKNEPEFYPFARDEEGKIDLTRFSPAFWSHFETRLGQLRDLGVEADLILFHPYDRWGHAEMEAEEDDRYLRYAVARLAAYRNVWWSMANEYDLMKAKSMADWDRFFKIVQEADPYQRLRGVHNCRGFYDHAKPWVTHSSIQRSDLERVGEWRRQYGKPVVVDECCYEGNIEHGWGNISAQEMVHRFWLGTVQGGYVGHGETYLHPEDILWWSKGGVLHGQSPERIAFLRKIVEEGPAEGLEPVAGGLAGGFPCVGRA
;
A
#
# COMPACT_ATOMS: atom_id res chain seq x y z
N MET A 1 -12.96 -30.68 1.45
CA MET A 1 -11.76 -29.95 1.90
C MET A 1 -11.67 -28.68 1.08
N LYS A 2 -11.43 -27.51 1.70
CA LYS A 2 -11.35 -26.24 0.96
C LYS A 2 -10.00 -26.17 0.23
N HIS A 3 -10.00 -25.69 -1.00
CA HIS A 3 -8.77 -25.44 -1.77
C HIS A 3 -8.54 -23.94 -1.85
N VAL A 4 -7.29 -23.51 -1.66
CA VAL A 4 -6.88 -22.11 -1.69
C VAL A 4 -5.62 -22.03 -2.53
N GLU A 5 -5.52 -21.06 -3.44
CA GLU A 5 -4.30 -20.86 -4.20
C GLU A 5 -3.16 -20.36 -3.31
N GLN A 6 -1.93 -20.77 -3.63
CA GLN A 6 -0.74 -20.14 -3.09
C GLN A 6 -0.80 -18.63 -3.36
N TRP A 7 -0.58 -17.82 -2.31
CA TRP A 7 -0.69 -16.36 -2.34
C TRP A 7 -2.09 -15.76 -2.60
N ASP A 8 -3.14 -16.57 -2.60
CA ASP A 8 -4.47 -16.10 -2.21
C ASP A 8 -4.68 -16.34 -0.71
N PHE A 9 -5.87 -16.17 -0.15
CA PHE A 9 -6.08 -16.37 1.28
C PHE A 9 -7.28 -17.25 1.65
N LEU A 10 -7.10 -18.00 2.73
CA LEU A 10 -8.18 -18.61 3.48
C LEU A 10 -8.77 -17.58 4.44
N GLU A 11 -10.06 -17.28 4.30
CA GLU A 11 -10.84 -16.64 5.37
C GLU A 11 -11.53 -17.72 6.22
N VAL A 12 -11.31 -17.65 7.53
CA VAL A 12 -12.05 -18.39 8.56
C VAL A 12 -13.00 -17.40 9.21
N THR A 13 -14.29 -17.72 9.18
CA THR A 13 -15.36 -16.88 9.73
C THR A 13 -16.08 -17.65 10.83
N LEU A 14 -16.24 -17.02 11.99
CA LEU A 14 -16.95 -17.58 13.13
C LEU A 14 -17.94 -16.57 13.70
N GLU A 15 -19.02 -17.09 14.27
CA GLU A 15 -19.94 -16.30 15.08
C GLU A 15 -19.46 -16.29 16.52
N GLY A 16 -19.58 -15.13 17.17
CA GLY A 16 -19.24 -14.92 18.55
C GLY A 16 -19.98 -13.73 19.18
N PRO A 17 -19.51 -13.22 20.31
CA PRO A 17 -20.26 -12.26 21.10
C PRO A 17 -20.25 -10.88 20.43
N GLY A 18 -21.44 -10.31 20.20
CA GLY A 18 -21.59 -8.94 19.68
C GLY A 18 -21.83 -7.88 20.76
N GLU A 19 -22.09 -8.29 22.01
CA GLU A 19 -22.35 -7.39 23.14
C GLU A 19 -21.06 -6.72 23.66
N GLY A 20 -21.20 -5.59 24.37
CA GLY A 20 -20.05 -4.82 24.87
C GLY A 20 -19.30 -4.10 23.75
N ASN A 21 -17.97 -4.01 23.86
CA ASN A 21 -17.11 -3.60 22.74
C ASN A 21 -16.22 -4.75 22.26
N PRO A 22 -16.70 -5.57 21.29
CA PRO A 22 -15.93 -6.63 20.66
C PRO A 22 -14.55 -6.24 20.10
N PHE A 23 -14.39 -4.99 19.67
CA PHE A 23 -13.10 -4.49 19.14
C PHE A 23 -12.04 -4.28 20.21
N LEU A 24 -12.44 -4.27 21.49
CA LEU A 24 -11.56 -4.08 22.64
C LEU A 24 -11.49 -5.30 23.54
N GLU A 25 -12.61 -6.00 23.70
CA GLU A 25 -12.78 -6.99 24.76
C GLU A 25 -12.50 -8.43 24.28
N VAL A 26 -12.40 -8.65 22.97
CA VAL A 26 -12.23 -9.98 22.39
C VAL A 26 -10.91 -10.07 21.65
N GLU A 27 -10.05 -10.97 22.14
CA GLU A 27 -8.84 -11.40 21.46
C GLU A 27 -9.21 -12.55 20.53
N PHE A 28 -8.86 -12.46 19.26
CA PHE A 28 -9.15 -13.52 18.28
C PHE A 28 -7.99 -13.66 17.28
N GLY A 29 -7.72 -14.88 16.84
CA GLY A 29 -6.76 -15.19 15.79
C GLY A 29 -6.70 -16.68 15.50
N ALA A 30 -5.71 -17.11 14.74
CA ALA A 30 -5.47 -18.53 14.49
C ALA A 30 -4.00 -18.86 14.30
N ARG A 31 -3.66 -20.10 14.64
CA ARG A 31 -2.37 -20.72 14.38
C ARG A 31 -2.49 -21.66 13.19
N PHE A 32 -1.83 -21.33 12.10
CA PHE A 32 -1.74 -22.14 10.88
C PHE A 32 -0.50 -23.03 10.93
N ARG A 33 -0.61 -24.25 10.39
CA ARG A 33 0.47 -25.25 10.39
C ARG A 33 0.66 -25.90 9.03
N PHE A 34 1.93 -26.04 8.64
CA PHE A 34 2.36 -26.81 7.47
C PHE A 34 3.58 -27.67 7.87
N GLY A 35 3.37 -28.97 8.03
CA GLY A 35 4.37 -29.84 8.65
C GLY A 35 4.76 -29.34 10.04
N HIS A 36 6.04 -28.97 10.22
CA HIS A 36 6.56 -28.44 11.49
C HIS A 36 6.53 -26.91 11.59
N ARG A 37 6.16 -26.21 10.52
CA ARG A 37 6.10 -24.74 10.52
C ARG A 37 4.77 -24.28 11.09
N THR A 38 4.82 -23.29 11.99
CA THR A 38 3.64 -22.64 12.58
C THR A 38 3.66 -21.15 12.28
N ILE A 39 2.52 -20.60 11.89
CA ILE A 39 2.34 -19.17 11.64
C ILE A 39 1.13 -18.71 12.45
N ASP A 40 1.36 -17.73 13.31
CA ASP A 40 0.33 -17.13 14.15
C ASP A 40 -0.18 -15.87 13.45
N VAL A 41 -1.50 -15.78 13.27
CA VAL A 41 -2.15 -14.65 12.58
C VAL A 41 -3.27 -14.11 13.45
N ASP A 42 -3.35 -12.79 13.54
CA ASP A 42 -4.42 -12.13 14.27
C ASP A 42 -5.74 -12.15 13.48
N GLY A 43 -6.83 -12.16 14.22
CA GLY A 43 -8.18 -12.02 13.72
C GLY A 43 -8.74 -10.64 14.02
N PHE A 44 -9.96 -10.39 13.56
CA PHE A 44 -10.65 -9.13 13.75
C PHE A 44 -12.15 -9.36 13.88
N TYR A 45 -12.82 -8.45 14.59
CA TYR A 45 -14.27 -8.35 14.59
C TYR A 45 -14.75 -7.58 13.35
N ASP A 46 -15.78 -8.09 12.70
CA ASP A 46 -16.33 -7.58 11.43
C ASP A 46 -17.80 -7.13 11.55
N GLY A 47 -18.27 -6.85 12.77
CA GLY A 47 -19.65 -6.45 13.02
C GLY A 47 -20.60 -7.63 13.19
N ASP A 48 -21.79 -7.36 13.73
CA ASP A 48 -22.91 -8.30 13.83
C ASP A 48 -22.55 -9.69 14.41
N GLY A 49 -21.67 -9.74 15.41
CA GLY A 49 -21.23 -10.99 16.04
C GLY A 49 -20.24 -11.79 15.18
N VAL A 50 -19.75 -11.26 14.06
CA VAL A 50 -18.86 -11.97 13.13
C VAL A 50 -17.39 -11.67 13.42
N TYR A 51 -16.60 -12.73 13.50
CA TYR A 51 -15.15 -12.68 13.67
C TYR A 51 -14.46 -13.38 12.50
N LYS A 52 -13.36 -12.80 12.02
CA LYS A 52 -12.62 -13.28 10.86
C LYS A 52 -11.13 -13.32 11.11
N THR A 53 -10.46 -14.31 10.54
CA THR A 53 -8.99 -14.31 10.39
C THR A 53 -8.64 -14.77 8.99
N ARG A 54 -7.63 -14.14 8.40
CA ARG A 54 -7.24 -14.36 6.99
C ARG A 54 -5.80 -14.82 6.91
N PHE A 55 -5.58 -15.98 6.30
CA PHE A 55 -4.26 -16.56 6.12
C PHE A 55 -3.89 -16.75 4.65
N MET A 56 -2.79 -16.15 4.22
CA MET A 56 -2.24 -16.30 2.88
C MET A 56 -1.16 -17.41 2.85
N PRO A 57 -1.46 -18.64 2.41
CA PRO A 57 -0.46 -19.71 2.33
C PRO A 57 0.62 -19.42 1.28
N ASP A 58 1.86 -19.77 1.59
CA ASP A 58 3.04 -19.58 0.74
C ASP A 58 3.70 -20.90 0.30
N ALA A 59 3.12 -22.05 0.68
CA ALA A 59 3.60 -23.38 0.31
C ALA A 59 2.43 -24.30 -0.05
N GLN A 60 2.56 -25.05 -1.15
CA GLN A 60 1.55 -25.99 -1.63
C GLN A 60 1.49 -27.25 -0.78
N GLY A 61 0.28 -27.81 -0.62
CA GLY A 61 0.01 -29.00 0.18
C GLY A 61 -1.02 -28.76 1.28
N GLU A 62 -1.13 -29.71 2.20
CA GLU A 62 -2.12 -29.66 3.27
C GLU A 62 -1.68 -28.76 4.42
N TRP A 63 -2.59 -27.87 4.81
CA TRP A 63 -2.46 -26.99 5.96
C TRP A 63 -3.57 -27.29 6.96
N SER A 64 -3.26 -27.09 8.25
CA SER A 64 -4.24 -27.11 9.33
C SER A 64 -4.22 -25.82 10.12
N TYR A 65 -5.31 -25.53 10.83
CA TYR A 65 -5.37 -24.40 11.74
C TYR A 65 -6.12 -24.74 13.02
N VAL A 66 -5.81 -23.98 14.07
CA VAL A 66 -6.55 -23.94 15.34
C VAL A 66 -6.75 -22.47 15.69
N THR A 67 -7.99 -22.04 15.94
CA THR A 67 -8.27 -20.66 16.38
C THR A 67 -7.87 -20.46 17.85
N ARG A 68 -7.57 -19.21 18.21
CA ARG A 68 -7.27 -18.78 19.57
C ARG A 68 -8.18 -17.62 19.97
N SER A 69 -8.75 -17.67 21.16
CA SER A 69 -9.55 -16.57 21.70
C SER A 69 -9.68 -16.59 23.22
N ASN A 70 -9.99 -15.43 23.81
CA ASN A 70 -10.47 -15.33 25.18
C ASN A 70 -11.98 -15.64 25.33
N ARG A 71 -12.68 -16.02 24.24
CA ARG A 71 -14.08 -16.44 24.22
C ARG A 71 -14.21 -17.90 23.79
N GLU A 72 -14.94 -18.71 24.56
CA GLU A 72 -15.06 -20.16 24.35
C GLU A 72 -15.69 -20.51 23.00
N GLU A 73 -16.65 -19.71 22.53
CA GLU A 73 -17.27 -19.91 21.22
C GLU A 73 -16.28 -19.77 20.05
N LEU A 74 -15.20 -18.98 20.22
CA LEU A 74 -14.20 -18.69 19.19
C LEU A 74 -12.89 -19.48 19.36
N ASP A 75 -12.59 -19.98 20.55
CA ASP A 75 -11.33 -20.66 20.88
C ASP A 75 -11.31 -22.13 20.45
N GLY A 76 -10.13 -22.63 20.06
CA GLY A 76 -9.91 -24.05 19.80
C GLY A 76 -10.67 -24.63 18.61
N ARG A 77 -11.14 -23.81 17.66
CA ARG A 77 -11.80 -24.29 16.44
C ARG A 77 -10.76 -24.76 15.44
N GLU A 78 -10.90 -25.99 14.99
CA GLU A 78 -9.94 -26.64 14.09
C GLU A 78 -10.46 -26.70 12.66
N GLY A 79 -9.54 -26.72 11.70
CA GLY A 79 -9.87 -27.00 10.31
C GLY A 79 -8.64 -27.31 9.46
N THR A 80 -8.89 -27.77 8.23
CA THR A 80 -7.85 -28.08 7.25
C THR A 80 -8.22 -27.57 5.87
N PHE A 81 -7.20 -27.24 5.07
CA PHE A 81 -7.35 -26.85 3.67
C PHE A 81 -6.11 -27.26 2.87
N VAL A 82 -6.24 -27.27 1.55
CA VAL A 82 -5.13 -27.56 0.63
C VAL A 82 -4.73 -26.29 -0.08
N CYS A 83 -3.46 -25.91 0.06
CA CYS A 83 -2.83 -24.91 -0.77
C CYS A 83 -2.48 -25.52 -2.13
N ILE A 84 -3.06 -25.00 -3.21
CA ILE A 84 -2.83 -25.46 -4.58
C ILE A 84 -1.91 -24.49 -5.33
N ALA A 85 -1.43 -24.89 -6.50
CA ALA A 85 -0.66 -24.01 -7.37
C ALA A 85 -1.42 -22.70 -7.68
N PRO A 86 -0.72 -21.56 -7.78
CA PRO A 86 -1.35 -20.29 -8.12
C PRO A 86 -1.95 -20.35 -9.53
N ALA A 87 -3.09 -19.70 -9.74
CA ALA A 87 -3.66 -19.52 -11.07
C ALA A 87 -2.80 -18.63 -11.96
N GLU A 88 -3.08 -18.67 -13.27
CA GLU A 88 -2.45 -17.77 -14.23
C GLU A 88 -2.65 -16.29 -13.80
N GLY A 89 -1.56 -15.52 -13.79
CA GLY A 89 -1.56 -14.13 -13.34
C GLY A 89 -1.33 -13.93 -11.84
N ASN A 90 -1.49 -14.97 -11.00
CA ASN A 90 -1.13 -14.90 -9.59
C ASN A 90 0.39 -15.15 -9.42
N ARG A 91 1.16 -14.07 -9.39
CA ARG A 91 2.63 -14.11 -9.20
C ARG A 91 3.07 -14.11 -7.75
N GLY A 92 2.13 -13.97 -6.81
CA GLY A 92 2.43 -13.77 -5.40
C GLY A 92 2.79 -12.31 -5.05
N PRO A 93 3.16 -12.06 -3.79
CA PRO A 93 3.48 -10.71 -3.32
C PRO A 93 4.83 -10.22 -3.83
N VAL A 94 5.02 -8.90 -3.88
CA VAL A 94 6.32 -8.30 -4.20
C VAL A 94 7.23 -8.24 -2.97
N HIS A 95 8.51 -8.58 -3.14
CA HIS A 95 9.56 -8.48 -2.13
C HIS A 95 10.83 -7.82 -2.68
N VAL A 96 11.72 -7.37 -1.78
CA VAL A 96 13.04 -6.85 -2.17
C VAL A 96 13.92 -7.99 -2.66
N GLU A 97 14.45 -7.84 -3.86
CA GLU A 97 15.31 -8.81 -4.55
C GLU A 97 16.67 -8.17 -4.87
N ARG A 98 17.77 -8.93 -4.75
CA ARG A 98 19.14 -8.46 -5.10
C ARG A 98 19.49 -7.07 -4.54
N LYS A 99 19.14 -6.80 -3.28
CA LYS A 99 19.38 -5.56 -2.51
C LYS A 99 18.64 -4.30 -2.97
N PHE A 100 18.55 -4.02 -4.27
CA PHE A 100 17.99 -2.77 -4.80
C PHE A 100 16.82 -2.96 -5.75
N HIS A 101 16.46 -4.20 -6.06
CA HIS A 101 15.40 -4.53 -6.99
C HIS A 101 14.23 -5.19 -6.29
N PHE A 102 13.21 -5.52 -7.07
CA PHE A 102 12.02 -6.21 -6.58
C PHE A 102 11.70 -7.39 -7.47
N ALA A 103 11.09 -8.41 -6.89
CA ALA A 103 10.53 -9.55 -7.60
C ALA A 103 9.20 -9.93 -6.97
N TYR A 104 8.36 -10.61 -7.74
CA TYR A 104 7.18 -11.29 -7.24
C TYR A 104 7.57 -12.61 -6.54
N GLY A 105 6.63 -13.18 -5.78
CA GLY A 105 6.80 -14.46 -5.07
C GLY A 105 7.18 -15.64 -5.97
N ASP A 106 6.79 -15.62 -7.26
CA ASP A 106 7.17 -16.60 -8.28
C ASP A 106 8.60 -16.39 -8.85
N GLY A 107 9.28 -15.32 -8.43
CA GLY A 107 10.63 -14.94 -8.88
C GLY A 107 10.66 -14.07 -10.13
N ALA A 108 9.51 -13.75 -10.75
CA ALA A 108 9.45 -12.82 -11.88
C ALA A 108 9.86 -11.40 -11.43
N PRO A 109 10.61 -10.64 -12.25
CA PRO A 109 11.01 -9.29 -11.89
C PRO A 109 9.81 -8.36 -11.75
N TYR A 110 9.87 -7.46 -10.76
CA TYR A 110 8.92 -6.38 -10.58
C TYR A 110 9.62 -5.04 -10.78
N PHE A 111 9.25 -4.33 -11.85
CA PHE A 111 9.68 -2.96 -12.08
C PHE A 111 8.54 -2.02 -11.69
N GLN A 112 8.74 -1.22 -10.64
CA GLN A 112 7.70 -0.31 -10.20
C GLN A 112 7.52 0.84 -11.22
N PHE A 113 6.30 0.96 -11.72
CA PHE A 113 5.78 2.07 -12.49
C PHE A 113 4.44 2.45 -11.87
N GLY A 114 4.49 3.29 -10.84
CA GLY A 114 3.30 3.61 -10.06
C GLY A 114 2.64 4.90 -10.47
N THR A 115 1.44 5.12 -9.94
CA THR A 115 0.76 6.41 -9.94
C THR A 115 0.21 6.79 -8.56
N THR A 116 -0.29 8.01 -8.43
CA THR A 116 -0.85 8.56 -7.19
C THR A 116 -2.33 8.86 -7.38
N CYS A 117 -3.16 8.35 -6.47
CA CYS A 117 -4.60 8.56 -6.46
C CYS A 117 -5.12 8.49 -5.02
N TYR A 118 -4.80 9.49 -4.21
CA TYR A 118 -4.81 9.39 -2.75
C TYR A 118 -6.14 8.96 -2.14
N ALA A 119 -7.26 9.53 -2.56
CA ALA A 119 -8.56 9.35 -1.91
C ALA A 119 -9.59 8.70 -2.83
N TRP A 120 -9.15 7.97 -3.84
CA TRP A 120 -10.01 7.39 -4.86
C TRP A 120 -11.10 6.49 -4.28
N ALA A 121 -10.76 5.66 -3.29
CA ALA A 121 -11.66 4.72 -2.60
C ALA A 121 -12.64 5.39 -1.61
N HIS A 122 -12.76 6.73 -1.69
CA HIS A 122 -13.65 7.54 -0.86
C HIS A 122 -14.52 8.46 -1.72
N GLN A 123 -14.66 8.17 -3.02
CA GLN A 123 -15.34 9.03 -3.98
C GLN A 123 -16.72 8.51 -4.41
N GLY A 124 -17.11 7.34 -3.91
CA GLY A 124 -18.36 6.68 -4.28
C GLY A 124 -18.19 5.81 -5.52
N ASP A 125 -19.07 4.82 -5.64
CA ASP A 125 -18.89 3.69 -6.56
C ASP A 125 -18.68 4.10 -8.03
N GLU A 126 -19.43 5.09 -8.52
CA GLU A 126 -19.35 5.50 -9.93
C GLU A 126 -17.95 6.00 -10.32
N LEU A 127 -17.34 6.84 -9.49
CA LEU A 127 -16.02 7.41 -9.76
C LEU A 127 -14.88 6.42 -9.44
N GLU A 128 -15.08 5.56 -8.45
CA GLU A 128 -14.17 4.47 -8.12
C GLU A 128 -14.07 3.45 -9.26
N GLU A 129 -15.21 3.04 -9.82
CA GLU A 129 -15.25 2.16 -11.00
C GLU A 129 -14.63 2.80 -12.24
N LEU A 130 -14.83 4.11 -12.44
CA LEU A 130 -14.18 4.84 -13.53
C LEU A 130 -12.66 4.84 -13.37
N THR A 131 -12.17 5.03 -12.14
CA THR A 131 -10.74 4.95 -11.81
C THR A 131 -10.16 3.58 -12.17
N LEU A 132 -10.84 2.50 -11.80
CA LEU A 132 -10.42 1.13 -12.13
C LEU A 132 -10.39 0.90 -13.65
N LYS A 133 -11.40 1.39 -14.39
CA LYS A 133 -11.43 1.31 -15.86
C LYS A 133 -10.28 2.08 -16.52
N THR A 134 -9.88 3.20 -15.94
CA THR A 134 -8.70 3.98 -16.38
C THR A 134 -7.41 3.24 -16.07
N LEU A 135 -7.23 2.74 -14.84
CA LEU A 135 -6.05 1.98 -14.42
C LEU A 135 -5.83 0.72 -15.28
N ALA A 136 -6.90 0.00 -15.61
CA ALA A 136 -6.83 -1.21 -16.45
C ALA A 136 -6.23 -0.95 -17.86
N LYS A 137 -6.18 0.30 -18.31
CA LYS A 137 -5.60 0.71 -19.60
C LYS A 137 -4.30 1.52 -19.43
N ALA A 138 -4.00 1.94 -18.21
CA ALA A 138 -2.83 2.73 -17.88
C ALA A 138 -1.60 1.82 -17.72
N PRO A 139 -0.37 2.34 -17.89
CA PRO A 139 0.84 1.53 -17.76
C PRO A 139 1.25 1.31 -16.30
N PHE A 140 0.40 1.60 -15.33
CA PHE A 140 0.78 1.65 -13.92
C PHE A 140 0.51 0.31 -13.23
N ASN A 141 1.45 -0.15 -12.41
CA ASN A 141 1.37 -1.38 -11.64
C ASN A 141 1.49 -1.16 -10.12
N LYS A 142 1.54 0.09 -9.67
CA LYS A 142 1.39 0.48 -8.26
C LYS A 142 0.51 1.72 -8.16
N MET A 143 -0.27 1.83 -7.09
CA MET A 143 -1.01 3.06 -6.81
C MET A 143 -0.87 3.46 -5.34
N ARG A 144 -0.48 4.72 -5.10
CA ARG A 144 -0.51 5.32 -3.76
C ARG A 144 -1.92 5.74 -3.39
N MET A 145 -2.42 5.23 -2.27
CA MET A 145 -3.77 5.48 -1.78
C MET A 145 -3.82 5.54 -0.26
N CYS A 146 -4.63 6.45 0.28
CA CYS A 146 -4.87 6.65 1.69
C CYS A 146 -5.94 5.69 2.20
N VAL A 147 -5.66 5.04 3.32
CA VAL A 147 -6.70 4.33 4.08
C VAL A 147 -7.72 5.37 4.57
N PHE A 148 -7.28 6.38 5.31
CA PHE A 148 -8.18 7.44 5.76
C PHE A 148 -8.62 8.37 4.61
N PRO A 149 -9.83 8.98 4.73
CA PRO A 149 -10.29 9.98 3.77
C PRO A 149 -9.39 11.23 3.81
N LYS A 150 -9.31 11.93 2.68
CA LYS A 150 -8.43 13.09 2.50
C LYS A 150 -9.23 14.39 2.48
N HIS A 151 -8.88 15.37 3.30
CA HIS A 151 -9.36 16.74 3.18
C HIS A 151 -8.24 17.68 2.69
N TYR A 152 -8.42 18.28 1.52
CA TYR A 152 -7.41 19.15 0.90
C TYR A 152 -8.02 20.09 -0.16
N SER A 153 -7.22 21.01 -0.72
CA SER A 153 -7.58 21.71 -1.96
C SER A 153 -8.01 20.68 -3.02
N TYR A 154 -9.11 20.95 -3.73
CA TYR A 154 -9.70 20.04 -4.73
C TYR A 154 -10.24 18.70 -4.18
N ASN A 155 -10.29 18.50 -2.86
CA ASN A 155 -10.93 17.35 -2.24
C ASN A 155 -11.63 17.73 -0.93
N LYS A 156 -12.92 18.05 -1.03
CA LYS A 156 -13.73 18.58 0.08
C LYS A 156 -15.04 17.83 0.31
N ASN A 157 -15.35 16.83 -0.51
CA ASN A 157 -16.53 15.98 -0.32
C ASN A 157 -16.38 15.15 0.96
N GLU A 158 -17.52 14.80 1.56
CA GLU A 158 -17.55 13.78 2.60
C GLU A 158 -17.36 12.40 1.95
N PRO A 159 -16.65 11.47 2.62
CA PRO A 159 -16.64 10.07 2.20
C PRO A 159 -18.01 9.43 2.46
N GLU A 160 -18.36 8.42 1.67
CA GLU A 160 -19.56 7.62 1.88
C GLU A 160 -19.46 6.77 3.17
N PHE A 161 -18.26 6.24 3.44
CA PHE A 161 -17.98 5.43 4.61
C PHE A 161 -16.88 6.07 5.48
N TYR A 162 -17.03 5.95 6.80
CA TYR A 162 -16.02 6.38 7.78
C TYR A 162 -15.36 5.16 8.43
N PRO A 163 -14.05 5.19 8.73
CA PRO A 163 -13.29 4.05 9.27
C PRO A 163 -13.73 3.61 10.67
N PHE A 164 -14.31 4.54 11.44
CA PHE A 164 -14.79 4.36 12.80
C PHE A 164 -16.29 4.61 12.87
N ALA A 165 -16.93 4.01 13.86
CA ALA A 165 -18.33 4.26 14.16
C ALA A 165 -18.52 5.73 14.57
N ARG A 166 -19.72 6.24 14.29
CA ARG A 166 -20.14 7.59 14.67
C ARG A 166 -21.44 7.48 15.46
N ASP A 167 -21.58 8.31 16.49
CA ASP A 167 -22.84 8.42 17.24
C ASP A 167 -23.89 9.23 16.47
N GLU A 168 -25.08 9.39 17.05
CA GLU A 168 -26.21 10.10 16.42
C GLU A 168 -25.89 11.58 16.16
N GLU A 169 -25.01 12.18 16.98
CA GLU A 169 -24.49 13.54 16.80
C GLU A 169 -23.34 13.62 15.79
N GLY A 170 -22.90 12.48 15.24
CA GLY A 170 -21.84 12.37 14.25
C GLY A 170 -20.43 12.47 14.83
N LYS A 171 -20.26 12.39 16.15
CA LYS A 171 -18.95 12.31 16.81
C LYS A 171 -18.38 10.90 16.63
N ILE A 172 -17.08 10.84 16.38
CA ILE A 172 -16.37 9.58 16.12
C ILE A 172 -16.09 8.86 17.43
N ASP A 173 -16.41 7.57 17.46
CA ASP A 173 -15.97 6.63 18.49
C ASP A 173 -14.73 5.87 18.00
N LEU A 174 -13.55 6.34 18.38
CA LEU A 174 -12.26 5.71 18.02
C LEU A 174 -12.07 4.32 18.65
N THR A 175 -13.00 3.88 19.52
CA THR A 175 -12.98 2.54 20.09
C THR A 175 -13.75 1.51 19.27
N ARG A 176 -14.48 1.93 18.22
CA ARG A 176 -15.28 1.04 17.37
C ARG A 176 -15.00 1.32 15.90
N PHE A 177 -14.54 0.30 15.17
CA PHE A 177 -14.41 0.40 13.72
C PHE A 177 -15.78 0.27 13.04
N SER A 178 -15.88 0.77 11.81
CA SER A 178 -17.07 0.62 10.96
C SER A 178 -16.83 -0.51 9.94
N PRO A 179 -17.46 -1.70 10.09
CA PRO A 179 -17.26 -2.81 9.16
C PRO A 179 -17.59 -2.46 7.71
N ALA A 180 -18.58 -1.59 7.48
CA ALA A 180 -18.96 -1.14 6.14
C ALA A 180 -17.81 -0.44 5.40
N PHE A 181 -17.08 0.45 6.08
CA PHE A 181 -15.90 1.09 5.50
C PHE A 181 -14.84 0.06 5.11
N TRP A 182 -14.52 -0.85 6.02
CA TRP A 182 -13.44 -1.81 5.79
C TRP A 182 -13.81 -2.83 4.72
N SER A 183 -15.07 -3.27 4.65
CA SER A 183 -15.57 -4.15 3.60
C SER A 183 -15.54 -3.47 2.22
N HIS A 184 -15.92 -2.20 2.14
CA HIS A 184 -15.80 -1.41 0.91
C HIS A 184 -14.34 -1.27 0.48
N PHE A 185 -13.48 -0.84 1.40
CA PHE A 185 -12.05 -0.64 1.13
C PHE A 185 -11.38 -1.94 0.66
N GLU A 186 -11.67 -3.06 1.32
CA GLU A 186 -11.20 -4.40 0.91
C GLU A 186 -11.64 -4.79 -0.51
N THR A 187 -12.88 -4.44 -0.88
CA THR A 187 -13.37 -4.65 -2.25
C THR A 187 -12.51 -3.89 -3.26
N ARG A 188 -12.18 -2.64 -2.98
CA ARG A 188 -11.30 -1.81 -3.82
C ARG A 188 -9.87 -2.36 -3.87
N LEU A 189 -9.34 -2.89 -2.78
CA LEU A 189 -8.02 -3.55 -2.76
C LEU A 189 -7.99 -4.84 -3.60
N GLY A 190 -9.03 -5.67 -3.47
CA GLY A 190 -9.19 -6.87 -4.29
C GLY A 190 -9.27 -6.55 -5.78
N GLN A 191 -9.99 -5.48 -6.15
CA GLN A 191 -10.06 -5.03 -7.54
C GLN A 191 -8.70 -4.55 -8.08
N LEU A 192 -7.91 -3.82 -7.28
CA LEU A 192 -6.53 -3.45 -7.68
C LEU A 192 -5.65 -4.70 -7.87
N ARG A 193 -5.76 -5.68 -6.97
CA ARG A 193 -5.04 -6.95 -7.06
C ARG A 193 -5.35 -7.67 -8.36
N ASP A 194 -6.63 -7.73 -8.73
CA ASP A 194 -7.10 -8.43 -9.92
C ASP A 194 -6.69 -7.70 -11.22
N LEU A 195 -6.41 -6.38 -11.14
CA LEU A 195 -5.79 -5.60 -12.22
C LEU A 195 -4.26 -5.75 -12.29
N GLY A 196 -3.62 -6.44 -11.34
CA GLY A 196 -2.16 -6.51 -11.24
C GLY A 196 -1.53 -5.20 -10.75
N VAL A 197 -2.27 -4.42 -9.95
CA VAL A 197 -1.83 -3.16 -9.36
C VAL A 197 -1.55 -3.36 -7.87
N GLU A 198 -0.30 -3.09 -7.47
CA GLU A 198 0.11 -3.02 -6.07
C GLU A 198 -0.56 -1.83 -5.38
N ALA A 199 -1.23 -2.07 -4.26
CA ALA A 199 -1.85 -1.06 -3.43
C ALA A 199 -0.85 -0.57 -2.38
N ASP A 200 -0.30 0.62 -2.58
CA ASP A 200 0.61 1.28 -1.63
C ASP A 200 -0.20 2.09 -0.62
N LEU A 201 -0.50 1.42 0.50
CA LEU A 201 -1.45 1.87 1.51
C LEU A 201 -0.80 2.86 2.46
N ILE A 202 -1.20 4.12 2.33
CA ILE A 202 -0.86 5.19 3.24
C ILE A 202 -1.72 5.05 4.49
N LEU A 203 -1.08 4.64 5.59
CA LEU A 203 -1.73 4.38 6.87
C LEU A 203 -2.09 5.67 7.62
N PHE A 204 -1.26 6.71 7.50
CA PHE A 204 -1.49 8.04 8.10
C PHE A 204 -1.15 9.17 7.13
N HIS A 205 -1.77 10.34 7.28
CA HIS A 205 -1.44 11.52 6.47
C HIS A 205 -1.97 12.82 7.11
N PRO A 206 -1.41 13.98 6.78
CA PRO A 206 -1.81 15.27 7.38
C PRO A 206 -3.10 15.87 6.80
N TYR A 207 -3.66 15.26 5.75
CA TYR A 207 -4.82 15.79 5.03
C TYR A 207 -6.14 15.46 5.71
N ASP A 208 -6.37 16.01 6.89
CA ASP A 208 -7.44 15.57 7.76
C ASP A 208 -8.25 16.73 8.35
N ARG A 209 -9.51 16.44 8.63
CA ARG A 209 -10.43 17.28 9.43
C ARG A 209 -11.31 16.47 10.38
N TRP A 210 -11.18 15.14 10.36
CA TRP A 210 -11.99 14.21 11.15
C TRP A 210 -11.28 13.79 12.45
N GLY A 211 -9.99 14.10 12.61
CA GLY A 211 -9.21 13.83 13.82
C GLY A 211 -8.33 12.58 13.74
N HIS A 212 -8.35 11.86 12.61
CA HIS A 212 -7.50 10.69 12.38
C HIS A 212 -6.01 11.01 12.45
N ALA A 213 -5.61 12.24 12.08
CA ALA A 213 -4.22 12.66 12.14
C ALA A 213 -3.72 12.92 13.58
N GLU A 214 -4.64 13.10 14.53
CA GLU A 214 -4.36 13.53 15.90
C GLU A 214 -4.77 12.48 16.95
N MET A 215 -5.04 11.24 16.52
CA MET A 215 -5.32 10.12 17.42
C MET A 215 -4.20 9.94 18.46
N GLU A 216 -4.56 9.47 19.64
CA GLU A 216 -3.63 9.14 20.71
C GLU A 216 -2.94 7.79 20.45
N ALA A 217 -1.88 7.51 21.21
CA ALA A 217 -1.03 6.34 20.96
C ALA A 217 -1.79 5.00 20.98
N GLU A 218 -2.74 4.81 21.89
CA GLU A 218 -3.55 3.59 21.99
C GLU A 218 -4.55 3.42 20.84
N GLU A 219 -4.99 4.54 20.26
CA GLU A 219 -5.91 4.56 19.11
C GLU A 219 -5.14 4.23 17.84
N ASP A 220 -3.93 4.81 17.67
CA ASP A 220 -3.01 4.47 16.57
C ASP A 220 -2.68 2.97 16.56
N ASP A 221 -2.30 2.41 17.71
CA ASP A 221 -1.85 1.03 17.82
C ASP A 221 -2.96 0.05 17.47
N ARG A 222 -4.17 0.35 17.95
CA ARG A 222 -5.37 -0.43 17.66
C ARG A 222 -5.74 -0.35 16.20
N TYR A 223 -5.71 0.85 15.61
CA TYR A 223 -5.94 1.04 14.18
C TYR A 223 -4.93 0.25 13.35
N LEU A 224 -3.65 0.34 13.65
CA LEU A 224 -2.60 -0.37 12.91
C LEU A 224 -2.79 -1.89 12.99
N ARG A 225 -3.05 -2.45 14.18
CA ARG A 225 -3.30 -3.88 14.35
C ARG A 225 -4.55 -4.34 13.59
N TYR A 226 -5.62 -3.55 13.66
CA TYR A 226 -6.85 -3.83 12.96
C TYR A 226 -6.66 -3.79 11.43
N ALA A 227 -6.01 -2.74 10.91
CA ALA A 227 -5.70 -2.60 9.49
C ALA A 227 -4.85 -3.77 8.97
N VAL A 228 -3.81 -4.17 9.72
CA VAL A 228 -2.94 -5.28 9.34
C VAL A 228 -3.69 -6.61 9.37
N ALA A 229 -4.45 -6.91 10.43
CA ALA A 229 -5.24 -8.15 10.55
C ALA A 229 -6.23 -8.31 9.39
N ARG A 230 -6.80 -7.21 8.90
CA ARG A 230 -7.74 -7.21 7.78
C ARG A 230 -7.07 -7.30 6.42
N LEU A 231 -6.00 -6.54 6.21
CA LEU A 231 -5.50 -6.24 4.86
C LEU A 231 -4.20 -6.98 4.51
N ALA A 232 -3.42 -7.47 5.48
CA ALA A 232 -2.11 -8.07 5.21
C ALA A 232 -2.18 -9.30 4.31
N ALA A 233 -3.28 -10.06 4.34
CA ALA A 233 -3.49 -11.25 3.53
C ALA A 233 -3.61 -10.94 2.02
N TYR A 234 -3.94 -9.72 1.63
CA TYR A 234 -3.93 -9.30 0.23
C TYR A 234 -2.48 -9.21 -0.28
N ARG A 235 -2.15 -10.03 -1.28
CA ARG A 235 -0.77 -10.15 -1.81
C ARG A 235 -0.21 -8.87 -2.43
N ASN A 236 -1.07 -7.97 -2.89
CA ASN A 236 -0.69 -6.73 -3.57
C ASN A 236 -0.53 -5.54 -2.59
N VAL A 237 -0.53 -5.77 -1.27
CA VAL A 237 -0.43 -4.69 -0.28
C VAL A 237 1.02 -4.32 0.01
N TRP A 238 1.30 -3.02 -0.06
CA TRP A 238 2.49 -2.38 0.50
C TRP A 238 2.05 -1.42 1.59
N TRP A 239 2.84 -1.29 2.65
CA TRP A 239 2.58 -0.37 3.75
C TRP A 239 3.42 0.89 3.61
N SER A 240 2.75 2.03 3.48
CA SER A 240 3.36 3.34 3.66
C SER A 240 2.92 3.91 4.99
N MET A 241 3.83 4.03 5.96
CA MET A 241 3.45 4.50 7.31
C MET A 241 2.77 5.87 7.23
N ALA A 242 3.23 6.74 6.34
CA ALA A 242 2.51 7.95 6.03
C ALA A 242 2.83 8.52 4.65
N ASN A 243 1.94 9.40 4.19
CA ASN A 243 2.27 10.45 3.24
C ASN A 243 2.64 11.71 4.00
N GLU A 244 3.80 12.31 3.69
CA GLU A 244 4.25 13.55 4.33
C GLU A 244 4.32 13.45 5.86
N TYR A 245 4.98 12.41 6.35
CA TYR A 245 5.04 12.06 7.78
C TYR A 245 5.51 13.22 8.67
N ASP A 246 6.39 14.08 8.15
CA ASP A 246 6.98 15.21 8.87
C ASP A 246 6.07 16.44 8.96
N LEU A 247 4.88 16.40 8.35
CA LEU A 247 3.83 17.41 8.52
C LEU A 247 2.81 17.05 9.62
N MET A 248 2.84 15.80 10.11
CA MET A 248 1.98 15.28 11.16
C MET A 248 2.44 15.75 12.55
N LYS A 249 1.98 16.93 12.99
CA LYS A 249 2.46 17.59 14.21
C LYS A 249 2.19 16.81 15.50
N ALA A 250 1.14 15.99 15.54
CA ALA A 250 0.79 15.16 16.69
C ALA A 250 1.71 13.94 16.85
N LYS A 251 2.52 13.60 15.84
CA LYS A 251 3.34 12.38 15.83
C LYS A 251 4.82 12.71 15.92
N SER A 252 5.51 12.12 16.88
CA SER A 252 6.96 12.23 17.04
C SER A 252 7.71 11.21 16.17
N MET A 253 9.03 11.36 16.05
CA MET A 253 9.88 10.34 15.40
C MET A 253 9.80 8.97 16.11
N ALA A 254 9.61 8.96 17.43
CA ALA A 254 9.46 7.72 18.19
C ALA A 254 8.13 7.02 17.87
N ASP A 255 7.08 7.78 17.55
CA ASP A 255 5.80 7.21 17.10
C ASP A 255 5.95 6.54 15.74
N TRP A 256 6.66 7.16 14.80
CA TRP A 256 6.94 6.52 13.51
C TRP A 256 7.73 5.21 13.66
N ASP A 257 8.73 5.17 14.55
CA ASP A 257 9.46 3.94 14.88
C ASP A 257 8.56 2.88 15.50
N ARG A 258 7.63 3.27 16.38
CA ARG A 258 6.63 2.39 16.99
C ARG A 258 5.68 1.83 15.94
N PHE A 259 5.16 2.66 15.04
CA PHE A 259 4.24 2.23 13.97
C PHE A 259 4.86 1.18 13.07
N PHE A 260 6.11 1.38 12.64
CA PHE A 260 6.83 0.38 11.85
C PHE A 260 6.96 -0.96 12.56
N LYS A 261 7.28 -0.95 13.86
CA LYS A 261 7.42 -2.18 14.66
C LYS A 261 6.09 -2.90 14.80
N ILE A 262 5.01 -2.17 15.08
CA ILE A 262 3.66 -2.74 15.19
C ILE A 262 3.26 -3.40 13.89
N VAL A 263 3.42 -2.70 12.76
CA VAL A 263 3.08 -3.28 11.44
C VAL A 263 3.98 -4.47 11.12
N GLN A 264 5.29 -4.39 11.40
CA GLN A 264 6.20 -5.50 11.18
C GLN A 264 5.87 -6.74 12.03
N GLU A 265 5.49 -6.55 13.29
CA GLU A 265 5.15 -7.63 14.22
C GLU A 265 3.79 -8.26 13.88
N ALA A 266 2.81 -7.44 13.48
CA ALA A 266 1.46 -7.87 13.16
C ALA A 266 1.32 -8.48 11.75
N ASP A 267 2.24 -8.16 10.82
CA ASP A 267 2.21 -8.67 9.44
C ASP A 267 3.04 -9.96 9.29
N PRO A 268 2.39 -11.15 9.29
CA PRO A 268 3.10 -12.43 9.20
C PRO A 268 3.76 -12.65 7.82
N TYR A 269 3.40 -11.85 6.82
CA TYR A 269 3.87 -11.99 5.43
C TYR A 269 5.02 -11.04 5.11
N GLN A 270 5.38 -10.15 6.05
CA GLN A 270 6.46 -9.19 5.91
C GLN A 270 6.38 -8.37 4.62
N ARG A 271 5.19 -7.84 4.29
CA ARG A 271 4.98 -6.98 3.11
C ARG A 271 5.96 -5.82 3.07
N LEU A 272 6.16 -5.24 1.89
CA LEU A 272 6.97 -4.04 1.74
C LEU A 272 6.44 -2.92 2.65
N ARG A 273 7.36 -2.27 3.37
CA ARG A 273 7.10 -1.18 4.32
C ARG A 273 8.03 0.00 4.04
N GLY A 274 7.46 1.19 3.90
CA GLY A 274 8.16 2.46 3.69
C GLY A 274 7.45 3.61 4.41
N VAL A 275 7.96 4.83 4.26
CA VAL A 275 7.33 6.07 4.77
C VAL A 275 7.70 7.21 3.83
N HIS A 276 6.75 8.08 3.52
CA HIS A 276 6.94 9.17 2.57
C HIS A 276 7.06 10.52 3.27
N ASN A 277 8.06 11.31 2.88
CA ASN A 277 8.33 12.63 3.45
C ASN A 277 7.69 13.78 2.66
N CYS A 278 7.65 14.97 3.25
CA CYS A 278 7.54 16.25 2.54
C CYS A 278 8.91 16.93 2.55
N ARG A 279 9.42 17.25 3.74
CA ARG A 279 10.67 18.00 3.94
C ARG A 279 11.75 17.08 4.49
N GLY A 280 11.65 16.63 5.73
CA GLY A 280 12.68 15.85 6.40
C GLY A 280 12.70 14.40 5.92
N PHE A 281 13.87 13.83 5.69
CA PHE A 281 13.97 12.39 5.41
C PHE A 281 13.86 11.59 6.70
N TYR A 282 13.13 10.47 6.63
CA TYR A 282 13.22 9.42 7.63
C TYR A 282 14.54 8.66 7.42
N ASP A 283 15.07 8.05 8.48
CA ASP A 283 16.21 7.15 8.33
C ASP A 283 15.77 5.82 7.71
N HIS A 284 15.82 5.75 6.38
CA HIS A 284 15.46 4.55 5.65
C HIS A 284 16.45 3.39 5.84
N ALA A 285 17.61 3.58 6.48
CA ALA A 285 18.54 2.48 6.76
C ALA A 285 18.02 1.56 7.88
N LYS A 286 17.08 2.04 8.72
CA LYS A 286 16.49 1.28 9.84
C LYS A 286 15.95 -0.09 9.41
N PRO A 287 16.15 -1.16 10.21
CA PRO A 287 15.96 -2.55 9.75
C PRO A 287 14.51 -2.92 9.40
N TRP A 288 13.52 -2.20 9.93
CA TRP A 288 12.10 -2.43 9.64
C TRP A 288 11.61 -1.81 8.32
N VAL A 289 12.42 -0.93 7.72
CA VAL A 289 12.13 -0.30 6.43
C VAL A 289 12.62 -1.21 5.30
N THR A 290 11.79 -1.46 4.30
CA THR A 290 12.16 -2.32 3.16
C THR A 290 12.74 -1.54 2.00
N HIS A 291 12.24 -0.32 1.75
CA HIS A 291 12.67 0.56 0.67
C HIS A 291 12.49 2.03 1.08
N SER A 292 13.21 2.92 0.42
CA SER A 292 12.99 4.37 0.55
C SER A 292 11.82 4.79 -0.34
N SER A 293 10.85 5.49 0.23
CA SER A 293 9.71 6.08 -0.47
C SER A 293 9.80 7.61 -0.31
N ILE A 294 10.15 8.33 -1.36
CA ILE A 294 10.67 9.71 -1.25
C ILE A 294 9.81 10.72 -2.03
N GLN A 295 9.63 11.92 -1.44
CA GLN A 295 9.16 13.12 -2.16
C GLN A 295 10.32 14.01 -2.56
N ARG A 296 10.71 14.01 -3.83
CA ARG A 296 11.80 14.87 -4.34
C ARG A 296 11.74 15.07 -5.85
N SER A 297 12.19 16.24 -6.30
CA SER A 297 12.29 16.62 -7.71
C SER A 297 13.72 16.55 -8.26
N ASP A 298 14.74 16.36 -7.40
CA ASP A 298 16.15 16.17 -7.73
C ASP A 298 16.49 14.67 -7.99
N LEU A 299 15.88 14.11 -9.04
CA LEU A 299 15.98 12.68 -9.39
C LEU A 299 17.42 12.22 -9.69
N GLU A 300 18.32 13.13 -10.04
CA GLU A 300 19.75 12.84 -10.21
C GLU A 300 20.41 12.30 -8.94
N ARG A 301 19.81 12.54 -7.76
CA ARG A 301 20.33 12.10 -6.46
C ARG A 301 19.84 10.73 -6.02
N VAL A 302 19.01 10.06 -6.81
CA VAL A 302 18.56 8.69 -6.53
C VAL A 302 19.74 7.76 -6.24
N GLY A 303 20.82 7.85 -7.03
CA GLY A 303 22.03 7.08 -6.80
C GLY A 303 22.72 7.39 -5.46
N GLU A 304 22.63 8.62 -4.97
CA GLU A 304 23.12 9.01 -3.65
C GLU A 304 22.30 8.35 -2.54
N TRP A 305 20.96 8.42 -2.62
CA TRP A 305 20.07 7.82 -1.64
C TRP A 305 20.21 6.29 -1.60
N ARG A 306 20.38 5.64 -2.76
CA ARG A 306 20.67 4.20 -2.84
C ARG A 306 21.94 3.83 -2.09
N ARG A 307 23.02 4.62 -2.25
CA ARG A 307 24.27 4.41 -1.51
C ARG A 307 24.13 4.71 -0.02
N GLN A 308 23.41 5.77 0.34
CA GLN A 308 23.23 6.21 1.72
C GLN A 308 22.44 5.19 2.54
N TYR A 309 21.33 4.69 2.01
CA TYR A 309 20.42 3.80 2.75
C TYR A 309 20.64 2.32 2.47
N GLY A 310 21.30 1.97 1.36
CA GLY A 310 21.59 0.60 0.99
C GLY A 310 20.34 -0.24 0.64
N LYS A 311 19.26 0.41 0.20
CA LYS A 311 17.94 -0.19 -0.09
C LYS A 311 17.37 0.33 -1.42
N PRO A 312 16.35 -0.33 -1.99
CA PRO A 312 15.66 0.18 -3.17
C PRO A 312 15.14 1.59 -2.91
N VAL A 313 15.19 2.45 -3.93
CA VAL A 313 14.71 3.83 -3.86
C VAL A 313 13.54 3.99 -4.82
N VAL A 314 12.38 4.33 -4.27
CA VAL A 314 11.17 4.70 -5.00
C VAL A 314 10.93 6.18 -4.73
N VAL A 315 11.07 7.01 -5.76
CA VAL A 315 10.65 8.42 -5.69
C VAL A 315 9.18 8.47 -6.03
N ASP A 316 8.38 8.24 -5.01
CA ASP A 316 6.94 8.10 -5.13
C ASP A 316 6.21 9.39 -5.50
N GLU A 317 6.81 10.54 -5.21
CA GLU A 317 6.31 11.84 -5.62
C GLU A 317 7.45 12.73 -6.09
N CYS A 318 7.42 13.09 -7.38
CA CYS A 318 8.40 13.96 -8.00
C CYS A 318 7.72 15.13 -8.71
N CYS A 319 6.79 15.79 -8.01
CA CYS A 319 5.75 16.65 -8.59
C CYS A 319 4.83 15.90 -9.57
N TYR A 320 3.80 16.58 -10.07
CA TYR A 320 2.77 16.01 -10.93
C TYR A 320 2.59 16.81 -12.22
N GLU A 321 2.32 16.09 -13.30
CA GLU A 321 1.90 16.68 -14.57
C GLU A 321 0.55 17.37 -14.36
N GLY A 322 0.42 18.65 -14.70
CA GLY A 322 -0.85 19.33 -14.51
C GLY A 322 -0.81 20.83 -14.68
N ASN A 323 -1.85 21.49 -14.19
CA ASN A 323 -2.06 22.93 -14.36
C ASN A 323 -2.67 23.62 -13.13
N ILE A 324 -2.62 22.99 -11.95
CA ILE A 324 -3.01 23.66 -10.70
C ILE A 324 -2.01 24.77 -10.35
N GLU A 325 -2.39 25.65 -9.44
CA GLU A 325 -1.58 26.79 -9.00
C GLU A 325 -0.37 26.39 -8.14
N HIS A 326 -0.38 25.18 -7.59
CA HIS A 326 0.66 24.70 -6.71
C HIS A 326 1.89 24.18 -7.48
N GLY A 327 3.09 24.58 -7.04
CA GLY A 327 4.36 24.20 -7.68
C GLY A 327 4.68 22.70 -7.67
N TRP A 328 3.97 21.91 -6.86
CA TRP A 328 4.08 20.45 -6.87
C TRP A 328 3.19 19.79 -7.93
N GLY A 329 2.22 20.49 -8.55
CA GLY A 329 1.24 19.90 -9.47
C GLY A 329 1.08 20.63 -10.80
N ASN A 330 2.14 21.29 -11.27
CA ASN A 330 2.06 22.14 -12.45
C ASN A 330 3.24 21.98 -13.41
N ILE A 331 3.90 20.81 -13.38
CA ILE A 331 4.94 20.51 -14.37
C ILE A 331 4.32 20.02 -15.68
N SER A 332 5.07 20.14 -16.77
CA SER A 332 4.64 19.62 -18.07
C SER A 332 4.78 18.10 -18.15
N ALA A 333 4.08 17.49 -19.12
CA ALA A 333 4.25 16.08 -19.45
C ALA A 333 5.71 15.72 -19.76
N GLN A 334 6.43 16.59 -20.48
CA GLN A 334 7.82 16.38 -20.85
C GLN A 334 8.73 16.34 -19.62
N GLU A 335 8.48 17.21 -18.64
CA GLU A 335 9.24 17.22 -17.39
C GLU A 335 8.96 15.98 -16.54
N MET A 336 7.70 15.53 -16.47
CA MET A 336 7.36 14.27 -15.80
C MET A 336 8.10 13.09 -16.44
N VAL A 337 8.08 12.98 -17.77
CA VAL A 337 8.82 11.95 -18.51
C VAL A 337 10.32 12.07 -18.25
N HIS A 338 10.88 13.28 -18.25
CA HIS A 338 12.29 13.51 -17.96
C HIS A 338 12.70 12.97 -16.58
N ARG A 339 11.89 13.21 -15.55
CA ARG A 339 12.12 12.71 -14.18
C ARG A 339 12.07 11.20 -14.09
N PHE A 340 11.13 10.56 -14.78
CA PHE A 340 11.08 9.10 -14.91
C PHE A 340 12.39 8.55 -15.47
N TRP A 341 12.87 9.10 -16.59
CA TRP A 341 14.15 8.69 -17.16
C TRP A 341 15.31 8.91 -16.18
N LEU A 342 15.41 10.08 -15.53
CA LEU A 342 16.47 10.37 -14.56
C LEU A 342 16.49 9.39 -13.39
N GLY A 343 15.33 9.11 -12.78
CA GLY A 343 15.25 8.17 -11.67
C GLY A 343 15.63 6.74 -12.09
N THR A 344 15.15 6.30 -13.26
CA THR A 344 15.47 4.98 -13.82
C THR A 344 16.96 4.84 -14.14
N VAL A 345 17.60 5.83 -14.76
CA VAL A 345 19.05 5.77 -15.07
C VAL A 345 19.95 5.96 -13.84
N GLN A 346 19.36 6.18 -12.67
CA GLN A 346 20.05 6.13 -11.37
C GLN A 346 19.75 4.82 -10.60
N GLY A 347 19.07 3.87 -11.26
CA GLY A 347 18.71 2.57 -10.72
C GLY A 347 17.64 2.62 -9.64
N GLY A 348 16.84 3.69 -9.61
CA GLY A 348 15.64 3.79 -8.77
C GLY A 348 14.35 3.66 -9.57
N TYR A 349 13.24 3.84 -8.88
CA TYR A 349 11.88 3.79 -9.42
C TYR A 349 11.17 5.12 -9.20
N VAL A 350 10.17 5.44 -10.01
CA VAL A 350 9.51 6.75 -10.02
C VAL A 350 8.00 6.59 -10.07
N GLY A 351 7.30 7.35 -9.23
CA GLY A 351 5.84 7.45 -9.20
C GLY A 351 5.32 8.61 -10.05
N HIS A 352 4.25 8.34 -10.80
CA HIS A 352 3.52 9.32 -11.60
C HIS A 352 2.41 9.98 -10.78
N GLY A 353 2.07 11.22 -11.12
CA GLY A 353 0.76 11.76 -10.75
C GLY A 353 0.34 12.86 -11.71
N GLU A 354 -0.95 13.16 -11.66
CA GLU A 354 -1.60 14.09 -12.59
C GLU A 354 -2.61 14.98 -11.87
N THR A 355 -2.57 16.28 -12.16
CA THR A 355 -3.35 17.34 -11.51
C THR A 355 -3.90 18.35 -12.53
N TYR A 356 -4.63 17.87 -13.54
CA TYR A 356 -5.37 18.75 -14.45
C TYR A 356 -6.70 19.20 -13.83
N LEU A 357 -6.91 20.52 -13.76
CA LEU A 357 -8.18 21.12 -13.35
C LEU A 357 -9.34 20.57 -14.19
N HIS A 358 -10.38 20.12 -13.50
CA HIS A 358 -11.61 19.61 -14.09
C HIS A 358 -12.79 20.50 -13.64
N PRO A 359 -13.80 20.77 -14.49
CA PRO A 359 -14.96 21.59 -14.12
C PRO A 359 -15.73 21.11 -12.87
N GLU A 360 -15.63 19.82 -12.56
CA GLU A 360 -16.27 19.18 -11.40
C GLU A 360 -15.29 18.94 -10.23
N ASP A 361 -14.10 19.56 -10.25
CA ASP A 361 -13.04 19.34 -9.27
C ASP A 361 -12.64 17.85 -9.12
N ILE A 362 -12.72 17.07 -10.21
CA ILE A 362 -12.28 15.67 -10.29
C ILE A 362 -10.85 15.63 -10.83
N LEU A 363 -9.87 15.58 -9.92
CA LEU A 363 -8.46 15.52 -10.25
C LEU A 363 -7.90 14.14 -9.92
N TRP A 364 -7.21 13.51 -10.87
CA TRP A 364 -6.64 12.17 -10.75
C TRP A 364 -5.87 11.95 -9.44
N TRP A 365 -4.88 12.79 -9.14
CA TRP A 365 -4.00 12.65 -7.97
C TRP A 365 -4.74 12.46 -6.64
N SER A 366 -5.94 13.01 -6.50
CA SER A 366 -6.74 12.89 -5.28
C SER A 366 -7.94 11.98 -5.46
N LYS A 367 -8.76 12.19 -6.49
CA LYS A 367 -10.07 11.54 -6.62
C LYS A 367 -10.10 10.40 -7.62
N GLY A 368 -9.10 10.29 -8.50
CA GLY A 368 -9.12 9.35 -9.62
C GLY A 368 -9.97 9.84 -10.78
N GLY A 369 -10.72 8.93 -11.40
CA GLY A 369 -11.46 9.17 -12.62
C GLY A 369 -10.63 8.84 -13.86
N VAL A 370 -10.35 9.85 -14.69
CA VAL A 370 -9.68 9.69 -15.99
C VAL A 370 -8.36 10.45 -16.00
N LEU A 371 -7.36 9.88 -16.66
CA LEU A 371 -6.09 10.54 -16.96
C LEU A 371 -6.26 11.43 -18.20
N HIS A 372 -5.87 12.70 -18.09
CA HIS A 372 -5.94 13.71 -19.13
C HIS A 372 -4.57 14.09 -19.71
N GLY A 373 -3.49 13.69 -19.03
CA GLY A 373 -2.12 14.00 -19.38
C GLY A 373 -1.55 13.20 -20.53
N GLN A 374 -0.35 13.59 -20.94
CA GLN A 374 0.39 13.00 -22.05
C GLN A 374 1.55 12.13 -21.59
N SER A 375 2.02 12.28 -20.34
CA SER A 375 3.14 11.46 -19.83
C SER A 375 2.83 9.96 -19.69
N PRO A 376 1.60 9.49 -19.39
CA PRO A 376 1.34 8.06 -19.25
C PRO A 376 1.76 7.24 -20.48
N GLU A 377 1.45 7.69 -21.70
CA GLU A 377 1.86 6.99 -22.93
C GLU A 377 3.40 6.89 -23.07
N ARG A 378 4.14 7.90 -22.61
CA ARG A 378 5.62 7.93 -22.71
C ARG A 378 6.26 7.12 -21.58
N ILE A 379 5.62 7.09 -20.42
CA ILE A 379 6.00 6.20 -19.32
C ILE A 379 5.76 4.73 -19.74
N ALA A 380 4.68 4.42 -20.46
CA ALA A 380 4.46 3.09 -21.03
C ALA A 380 5.60 2.67 -21.97
N PHE A 381 6.09 3.60 -22.79
CA PHE A 381 7.24 3.35 -23.65
C PHE A 381 8.52 3.06 -22.85
N LEU A 382 8.80 3.83 -21.80
CA LEU A 382 9.94 3.54 -20.90
C LEU A 382 9.77 2.18 -20.20
N ARG A 383 8.58 1.88 -19.68
CA ARG A 383 8.25 0.59 -19.05
C ARG A 383 8.57 -0.58 -19.97
N LYS A 384 8.14 -0.51 -21.24
CA LYS A 384 8.46 -1.51 -22.25
C LYS A 384 9.97 -1.73 -22.40
N ILE A 385 10.77 -0.65 -22.47
CA ILE A 385 12.23 -0.75 -22.58
C ILE A 385 12.84 -1.45 -21.36
N VAL A 386 12.37 -1.11 -20.15
CA VAL A 386 12.87 -1.69 -18.91
C VAL A 386 12.50 -3.17 -18.79
N GLU A 387 11.25 -3.53 -19.12
CA GLU A 387 10.75 -4.91 -19.07
C GLU A 387 11.36 -5.81 -20.16
N GLU A 388 11.70 -5.27 -21.34
CA GLU A 388 12.47 -5.97 -22.38
C GLU A 388 13.98 -6.06 -22.06
N GLY A 389 14.43 -5.33 -21.02
CA GLY A 389 15.80 -5.29 -20.54
C GLY A 389 16.19 -6.49 -19.65
N PRO A 390 17.31 -6.38 -18.92
CA PRO A 390 17.79 -7.44 -18.02
C PRO A 390 16.82 -7.69 -16.86
N ALA A 391 16.40 -8.95 -16.68
CA ALA A 391 15.50 -9.36 -15.61
C ALA A 391 16.09 -9.16 -14.20
N GLU A 392 17.42 -9.06 -14.07
CA GLU A 392 18.05 -8.83 -12.77
C GLU A 392 17.87 -7.40 -12.24
N GLY A 393 17.56 -6.45 -13.11
CA GLY A 393 17.49 -5.03 -12.79
C GLY A 393 18.48 -4.18 -13.58
N LEU A 394 18.37 -2.87 -13.37
CA LEU A 394 19.23 -1.85 -13.97
C LEU A 394 20.09 -1.17 -12.89
N GLU A 395 21.41 -1.23 -13.05
CA GLU A 395 22.38 -0.62 -12.16
C GLU A 395 23.13 0.55 -12.82
N PRO A 396 23.35 1.68 -12.12
CA PRO A 396 24.13 2.80 -12.62
C PRO A 396 25.56 2.39 -12.95
N VAL A 397 26.00 2.73 -14.17
CA VAL A 397 27.36 2.49 -14.63
C VAL A 397 28.15 3.79 -14.52
N ALA A 398 29.18 3.78 -13.67
CA ALA A 398 30.08 4.91 -13.54
C ALA A 398 30.86 5.12 -14.86
N GLY A 399 30.82 6.33 -15.42
CA GLY A 399 31.67 6.74 -16.54
C GLY A 399 31.34 6.10 -17.91
N GLY A 400 30.14 5.57 -18.12
CA GLY A 400 29.77 4.79 -19.32
C GLY A 400 29.88 5.55 -20.65
N LEU A 401 29.81 6.88 -20.64
CA LEU A 401 30.10 7.74 -21.78
C LEU A 401 31.14 8.79 -21.36
N ALA A 402 32.17 8.99 -22.18
CA ALA A 402 33.24 9.98 -21.95
C ALA A 402 32.74 11.43 -21.71
N GLY A 403 31.45 11.70 -21.93
CA GLY A 403 30.78 12.99 -21.73
C GLY A 403 30.03 13.18 -20.40
N GLY A 404 30.04 12.23 -19.47
CA GLY A 404 29.49 12.45 -18.11
C GLY A 404 27.96 12.36 -17.98
N PHE A 405 27.25 11.73 -18.92
CA PHE A 405 25.82 11.47 -18.81
C PHE A 405 25.52 10.22 -17.95
N PRO A 406 24.46 10.22 -17.12
CA PRO A 406 24.02 9.03 -16.39
C PRO A 406 23.72 7.87 -17.34
N CYS A 407 24.19 6.67 -16.99
CA CYS A 407 24.00 5.44 -17.76
C CYS A 407 23.63 4.31 -16.81
N VAL A 408 22.79 3.37 -17.28
CA VAL A 408 22.48 2.11 -16.57
C VAL A 408 22.81 0.90 -17.42
N GLY A 409 23.17 -0.19 -16.76
CA GLY A 409 23.42 -1.49 -17.36
C GLY A 409 22.79 -2.60 -16.52
N ARG A 410 23.06 -3.86 -16.92
CA ARG A 410 22.62 -5.04 -16.18
C ARG A 410 23.15 -5.03 -14.74
N ALA A 411 22.28 -5.36 -13.80
CA ALA A 411 22.60 -5.53 -12.38
C ALA A 411 23.58 -6.68 -12.09
#